data_AF-B9TP88-F1
#
_entry.id   AF-B9TP88-F1
#
_cell.length_a   1.000
_cell.length_b   1.000
_cell.length_c   1.000
_cell.angle_alpha   90.00
_cell.angle_beta   90.00
_cell.angle_gamma   90.00
#
_symmetry.space_group_name_H-M   'P 1'
#
loop_
_entity.id
_entity.type
_entity.pdbx_description
1 polymer ?
#
loop_
_entity_poly.entity_id
_entity_poly.type
_entity_poly.pdbx_seq_one_letter_code
_entity_poly.pdbx_strand_id
1 'polypeptide(L)'
;MSIAGGATGIFPYVFIGGTHFVGWGARGQTTTYDYNAAVRENGALSSKYYAAQNVGNFIKQYGAQLIHSRGGVCTFDNAPEEVMGALRVAADGTRFVFIHNNSPEHSYGGSAMVKPGKSKDGRPMYNIDQDENKVLINGQNNADTAMSSVSGFTIRYKLAPMETKVLIIPPHTEPEKGRWWFYQKTVVKPQQPVSFRFKAVKKYDETADGIWHPLPDGKSLPEMGINDARYVRYRSAFYIDASD
;
A
#
# COMPACT_ATOMS: atom_id res chain seq x y z
N MET A 1 3.13 7.87 3.65
CA MET A 1 4.47 8.28 4.10
C MET A 1 5.41 8.71 2.97
N SER A 2 5.35 8.13 1.76
CA SER A 2 6.24 8.52 0.64
C SER A 2 6.20 10.01 0.27
N ILE A 3 4.99 10.63 0.23
CA ILE A 3 4.85 12.08 -0.02
C ILE A 3 5.58 12.89 1.06
N ALA A 4 5.52 12.44 2.32
CA ALA A 4 6.20 13.08 3.43
C ALA A 4 7.73 13.07 3.21
N GLY A 5 8.25 11.94 2.73
CA GLY A 5 9.65 11.77 2.29
C GLY A 5 10.02 12.52 1.01
N GLY A 6 9.08 13.21 0.35
CA GLY A 6 9.35 14.02 -0.84
C GLY A 6 9.15 13.29 -2.17
N ALA A 7 8.52 12.10 -2.17
CA ALA A 7 8.14 11.45 -3.42
C ALA A 7 7.17 12.34 -4.21
N THR A 8 7.55 12.64 -5.46
CA THR A 8 6.75 13.44 -6.40
C THR A 8 5.89 12.58 -7.33
N GLY A 9 6.05 11.26 -7.28
CA GLY A 9 5.26 10.28 -8.00
C GLY A 9 4.97 9.06 -7.12
N ILE A 10 3.76 8.54 -7.22
CA ILE A 10 3.33 7.30 -6.56
C ILE A 10 2.56 6.48 -7.59
N PHE A 11 2.99 5.26 -7.81
CA PHE A 11 2.30 4.32 -8.68
C PHE A 11 1.98 3.04 -7.91
N PRO A 12 0.73 2.85 -7.45
CA PRO A 12 0.33 1.62 -6.80
C PRO A 12 0.28 0.49 -7.83
N TYR A 13 1.11 -0.55 -7.63
CA TYR A 13 1.15 -1.71 -8.50
C TYR A 13 0.74 -2.96 -7.71
N VAL A 14 -0.20 -3.78 -8.16
CA VAL A 14 -1.08 -3.63 -9.33
C VAL A 14 -2.33 -2.81 -8.96
N PHE A 15 -2.66 -1.77 -9.73
CA PHE A 15 -3.86 -0.96 -9.44
C PHE A 15 -5.16 -1.60 -9.96
N ILE A 16 -5.09 -2.20 -11.15
CA ILE A 16 -6.20 -2.89 -11.80
C ILE A 16 -5.79 -4.35 -11.98
N GLY A 17 -6.47 -5.25 -11.27
CA GLY A 17 -6.31 -6.68 -11.42
C GLY A 17 -6.74 -7.16 -12.81
N GLY A 18 -6.46 -8.42 -13.13
CA GLY A 18 -6.80 -8.97 -14.43
C GLY A 18 -6.72 -10.48 -14.48
N THR A 19 -6.46 -11.01 -15.66
CA THR A 19 -6.41 -12.45 -15.93
C THR A 19 -5.24 -12.78 -16.83
N HIS A 20 -4.46 -13.80 -16.47
CA HIS A 20 -3.50 -14.42 -17.37
C HIS A 20 -4.22 -15.38 -18.33
N PHE A 21 -4.69 -14.84 -19.45
CA PHE A 21 -5.30 -15.69 -20.47
C PHE A 21 -4.27 -16.60 -21.13
N VAL A 22 -4.67 -17.83 -21.49
CA VAL A 22 -3.96 -18.68 -22.46
C VAL A 22 -2.47 -18.88 -22.15
N GLY A 23 -2.12 -19.06 -20.88
CA GLY A 23 -0.75 -19.34 -20.47
C GLY A 23 0.21 -18.14 -20.52
N TRP A 24 -0.29 -16.91 -20.68
CA TRP A 24 0.51 -15.68 -20.64
C TRP A 24 1.02 -15.31 -19.23
N GLY A 25 0.66 -16.09 -18.21
CA GLY A 25 1.15 -15.91 -16.84
C GLY A 25 2.59 -16.40 -16.70
N ALA A 26 3.33 -15.79 -15.77
CA ALA A 26 4.65 -16.29 -15.41
C ALA A 26 4.56 -17.69 -14.78
N ARG A 27 5.66 -18.45 -14.85
CA ARG A 27 5.76 -19.77 -14.20
C ARG A 27 5.39 -19.66 -12.71
N GLY A 28 4.46 -20.50 -12.26
CA GLY A 28 4.00 -20.53 -10.86
C GLY A 28 2.87 -19.55 -10.54
N GLN A 29 2.38 -18.76 -11.50
CA GLN A 29 1.19 -17.94 -11.32
C GLN A 29 -0.07 -18.68 -11.74
N THR A 30 -1.18 -18.39 -11.07
CA THR A 30 -2.51 -18.90 -11.44
C THR A 30 -3.12 -18.05 -12.55
N THR A 31 -4.26 -18.50 -13.10
CA THR A 31 -5.01 -17.77 -14.14
C THR A 31 -5.49 -16.40 -13.66
N THR A 32 -5.88 -16.28 -12.39
CA THR A 32 -6.30 -14.98 -11.84
C THR A 32 -5.08 -14.09 -11.62
N TYR A 33 -5.22 -12.82 -12.00
CA TYR A 33 -4.29 -11.75 -11.70
C TYR A 33 -5.00 -10.62 -10.93
N ASP A 34 -6.00 -10.95 -10.10
CA ASP A 34 -6.76 -9.96 -9.30
C ASP A 34 -5.85 -9.15 -8.37
N TYR A 35 -4.78 -9.76 -7.86
CA TYR A 35 -3.76 -9.14 -6.99
C TYR A 35 -4.31 -8.49 -5.71
N ASN A 36 -5.55 -8.79 -5.34
CA ASN A 36 -6.27 -8.03 -4.33
C ASN A 36 -6.21 -6.51 -4.59
N ALA A 37 -6.31 -6.13 -5.87
CA ALA A 37 -6.03 -4.79 -6.36
C ALA A 37 -7.12 -3.78 -5.96
N ALA A 38 -6.86 -2.51 -6.27
CA ALA A 38 -7.82 -1.43 -6.05
C ALA A 38 -9.08 -1.63 -6.91
N VAL A 39 -8.88 -1.91 -8.20
CA VAL A 39 -9.92 -2.40 -9.11
C VAL A 39 -9.70 -3.89 -9.32
N ARG A 40 -10.71 -4.70 -9.00
CA ARG A 40 -10.67 -6.17 -9.09
C ARG A 40 -10.65 -6.65 -10.52
N GLU A 41 -10.30 -7.93 -10.72
CA GLU A 41 -10.35 -8.63 -12.01
C GLU A 41 -11.74 -8.52 -12.67
N ASN A 42 -12.80 -8.52 -11.87
CA ASN A 42 -14.19 -8.36 -12.35
C ASN A 42 -14.66 -6.88 -12.43
N GLY A 43 -13.76 -5.91 -12.24
CA GLY A 43 -14.08 -4.47 -12.24
C GLY A 43 -14.63 -3.92 -10.93
N ALA A 44 -14.86 -4.73 -9.90
CA ALA A 44 -15.34 -4.25 -8.61
C ALA A 44 -14.30 -3.34 -7.93
N LEU A 45 -14.75 -2.32 -7.20
CA LEU A 45 -13.88 -1.39 -6.49
C LEU A 45 -13.67 -1.86 -5.04
N SER A 46 -12.42 -1.96 -4.61
CA SER A 46 -12.07 -2.31 -3.23
C SER A 46 -11.86 -1.08 -2.33
N SER A 47 -11.68 -1.29 -1.03
CA SER A 47 -11.30 -0.22 -0.10
C SER A 47 -10.00 0.49 -0.50
N LYS A 48 -9.08 -0.20 -1.18
CA LYS A 48 -7.83 0.36 -1.70
C LYS A 48 -8.08 1.40 -2.79
N TYR A 49 -9.13 1.23 -3.60
CA TYR A 49 -9.52 2.22 -4.61
C TYR A 49 -9.90 3.55 -3.97
N TYR A 50 -10.76 3.53 -2.94
CA TYR A 50 -11.20 4.75 -2.27
C TYR A 50 -10.07 5.40 -1.46
N ALA A 51 -9.17 4.60 -0.87
CA ALA A 51 -7.95 5.12 -0.25
C ALA A 51 -7.04 5.82 -1.28
N ALA A 52 -6.84 5.21 -2.45
CA ALA A 52 -6.08 5.81 -3.54
C ALA A 52 -6.75 7.07 -4.11
N GLN A 53 -8.08 7.06 -4.24
CA GLN A 53 -8.86 8.24 -4.63
C GLN A 53 -8.67 9.39 -3.64
N ASN A 54 -8.67 9.10 -2.33
CA ASN A 54 -8.43 10.11 -1.30
C ASN A 54 -7.02 10.73 -1.41
N VAL A 55 -6.01 9.91 -1.71
CA VAL A 55 -4.64 10.39 -1.99
C VAL A 55 -4.59 11.20 -3.29
N GLY A 56 -5.27 10.74 -4.34
CA GLY A 56 -5.38 11.45 -5.62
C GLY A 56 -6.03 12.83 -5.45
N ASN A 57 -7.09 12.93 -4.65
CA ASN A 57 -7.76 14.19 -4.32
C ASN A 57 -6.85 15.12 -3.52
N PHE A 58 -6.07 14.59 -2.57
CA PHE A 58 -5.08 15.35 -1.83
C PHE A 58 -4.00 15.93 -2.75
N ILE A 59 -3.45 15.11 -3.65
CA ILE A 59 -2.44 15.54 -4.63
C ILE A 59 -3.04 16.54 -5.62
N LYS A 60 -4.27 16.33 -6.09
CA LYS A 60 -4.96 17.27 -6.98
C LYS A 60 -5.10 18.65 -6.33
N GLN A 61 -5.37 18.70 -5.02
CA GLN A 61 -5.54 19.95 -4.30
C GLN A 61 -4.22 20.62 -3.90
N TYR A 62 -3.24 19.85 -3.41
CA TYR A 62 -2.03 20.39 -2.77
C TYR A 62 -0.72 20.06 -3.51
N GLY A 63 -0.78 19.34 -4.62
CA GLY A 63 0.40 18.84 -5.34
C GLY A 63 1.35 19.97 -5.78
N ALA A 64 0.81 21.09 -6.24
CA ALA A 64 1.60 22.26 -6.62
C ALA A 64 2.37 22.87 -5.44
N GLN A 65 1.80 22.88 -4.24
CA GLN A 65 2.49 23.34 -3.02
C GLN A 65 3.52 22.30 -2.54
N LEU A 66 3.22 21.01 -2.70
CA LEU A 66 4.08 19.92 -2.25
C LEU A 66 5.32 19.73 -3.12
N ILE A 67 5.25 19.97 -4.43
CA ILE A 67 6.34 19.66 -5.39
C ILE A 67 7.66 20.38 -5.07
N HIS A 68 7.59 21.59 -4.51
CA HIS A 68 8.75 22.40 -4.11
C HIS A 68 8.84 22.59 -2.59
N SER A 69 7.97 21.94 -1.83
CA SER A 69 8.05 22.01 -0.37
C SER A 69 9.37 21.44 0.13
N ARG A 70 9.92 22.06 1.18
CA ARG A 70 11.09 21.57 1.91
C ARG A 70 10.63 20.89 3.18
N GLY A 71 11.33 19.88 3.64
CA GLY A 71 10.83 19.10 4.77
C GLY A 71 11.70 17.92 5.12
N GLY A 72 11.30 17.25 6.20
CA GLY A 72 12.00 16.10 6.71
C GLY A 72 11.28 15.50 7.91
N VAL A 73 11.91 14.49 8.49
CA VAL A 73 11.42 13.85 9.72
C VAL A 73 11.27 14.89 10.82
N CYS A 74 10.23 14.74 11.64
CA CYS A 74 10.04 15.54 12.86
C CYS A 74 9.78 14.62 14.05
N THR A 75 10.09 15.10 15.26
CA THR A 75 9.63 14.43 16.48
C THR A 75 8.28 14.95 16.92
N PHE A 76 7.54 14.07 17.58
CA PHE A 76 6.32 14.39 18.31
C PHE A 76 6.62 14.19 19.79
N ASP A 77 6.99 15.27 20.47
CA ASP A 77 7.19 15.23 21.92
C ASP A 77 5.82 15.15 22.61
N ASN A 78 5.76 14.47 23.75
CA ASN A 78 4.51 14.11 24.45
C ASN A 78 3.56 13.21 23.66
N ALA A 79 4.03 12.58 22.58
CA ALA A 79 3.37 11.46 21.92
C ALA A 79 4.09 10.14 22.23
N PRO A 80 3.37 8.99 22.20
CA PRO A 80 3.95 7.65 22.25
C PRO A 80 5.01 7.44 21.15
N GLU A 81 5.94 6.51 21.36
CA GLU A 81 7.05 6.25 20.42
C GLU A 81 6.55 5.77 19.04
N GLU A 82 5.38 5.14 19.01
CA GLU A 82 4.74 4.64 17.80
C GLU A 82 4.10 5.75 16.95
N VAL A 83 4.02 6.98 17.46
CA VAL A 83 3.55 8.14 16.71
C VAL A 83 4.73 8.80 16.01
N MET A 84 4.74 8.66 14.68
CA MET A 84 5.83 9.14 13.82
C MET A 84 5.30 9.97 12.66
N GLY A 85 6.19 10.66 11.95
CA GLY A 85 5.76 11.57 10.90
C GLY A 85 6.85 12.48 10.36
N ALA A 86 6.42 13.42 9.54
CA ALA A 86 7.30 14.40 8.92
C ALA A 86 6.56 15.72 8.70
N LEU A 87 7.33 16.80 8.64
CA LEU A 87 6.85 18.11 8.25
C LEU A 87 7.34 18.43 6.85
N ARG A 88 6.44 18.96 6.02
CA ARG A 88 6.81 19.68 4.80
C ARG A 88 6.26 21.10 4.83
N VAL A 89 7.04 22.06 4.36
CA VAL A 89 6.69 23.48 4.29
C VAL A 89 6.82 23.94 2.85
N ALA A 90 5.72 24.41 2.27
CA ALA A 90 5.70 24.96 0.92
C ALA A 90 6.32 26.37 0.88
N ALA A 91 6.62 26.85 -0.34
CA ALA A 91 7.23 28.16 -0.55
C ALA A 91 6.35 29.32 -0.05
N ASP A 92 5.02 29.14 -0.04
CA ASP A 92 4.08 30.13 0.48
C ASP A 92 3.97 30.12 2.02
N GLY A 93 4.64 29.17 2.70
CA GLY A 93 4.58 29.00 4.15
C GLY A 93 3.53 28.00 4.64
N THR A 94 2.77 27.36 3.74
CA THR A 94 1.82 26.28 4.10
C THR A 94 2.58 25.10 4.71
N ARG A 95 2.10 24.60 5.84
CA ARG A 95 2.73 23.48 6.56
C ARG A 95 1.87 22.23 6.44
N PHE A 96 2.48 21.13 6.03
CA PHE A 96 1.90 19.81 5.92
C PHE A 96 2.52 18.90 6.98
N VAL A 97 1.79 18.65 8.07
CA VAL A 97 2.21 17.72 9.12
C VAL A 97 1.64 16.35 8.79
N PHE A 98 2.49 15.45 8.31
CA PHE A 98 2.16 14.05 8.13
C PHE A 98 2.37 13.35 9.47
N ILE A 99 1.33 12.68 9.98
CA ILE A 99 1.39 11.95 11.25
C ILE A 99 0.79 10.56 11.07
N HIS A 100 1.47 9.56 11.60
CA HIS A 100 1.14 8.14 11.47
C HIS A 100 1.25 7.45 12.82
N ASN A 101 0.26 6.61 13.12
CA ASN A 101 0.30 5.68 14.22
C ASN A 101 0.79 4.31 13.72
N ASN A 102 1.96 3.88 14.17
CA ASN A 102 2.57 2.61 13.80
C ASN A 102 2.14 1.44 14.72
N SER A 103 1.17 1.65 15.62
CA SER A 103 0.59 0.59 16.44
C SER A 103 -0.53 -0.13 15.69
N PRO A 104 -0.50 -1.48 15.60
CA PRO A 104 -1.57 -2.26 14.98
C PRO A 104 -2.82 -2.36 15.87
N GLU A 105 -2.68 -2.10 17.17
CA GLU A 105 -3.73 -2.38 18.17
C GLU A 105 -4.24 -1.11 18.86
N HIS A 106 -3.34 -0.17 19.14
CA HIS A 106 -3.65 0.94 20.03
C HIS A 106 -4.02 2.20 19.25
N SER A 107 -5.06 2.88 19.72
CA SER A 107 -5.37 4.24 19.28
C SER A 107 -4.63 5.25 20.16
N TYR A 108 -4.11 6.33 19.56
CA TYR A 108 -3.45 7.40 20.29
C TYR A 108 -4.10 8.75 20.01
N GLY A 109 -4.04 9.65 20.98
CA GLY A 109 -4.52 11.01 20.81
C GLY A 109 -4.10 11.89 21.97
N GLY A 110 -4.34 13.18 21.82
CA GLY A 110 -3.95 14.20 22.78
C GLY A 110 -3.18 15.33 22.11
N SER A 111 -2.21 15.89 22.82
CA SER A 111 -1.41 17.02 22.38
C SER A 111 0.03 16.57 22.15
N ALA A 112 0.59 16.90 20.99
CA ALA A 112 1.99 16.62 20.66
C ALA A 112 2.70 17.89 20.21
N MET A 113 3.94 18.08 20.65
CA MET A 113 4.80 19.16 20.18
C MET A 113 5.60 18.65 18.97
N VAL A 114 5.33 19.21 17.80
CA VAL A 114 6.02 18.92 16.55
C VAL A 114 7.35 19.67 16.55
N LYS A 115 8.47 18.95 16.46
CA LYS A 115 9.82 19.55 16.34
C LYS A 115 10.46 19.15 15.01
N PRO A 116 10.50 20.06 14.02
CA PRO A 116 11.11 19.82 12.72
C PRO A 116 12.61 19.57 12.82
N GLY A 117 13.17 18.78 11.89
CA GLY A 117 14.61 18.57 11.79
C GLY A 117 15.24 17.76 12.93
N LYS A 118 14.43 17.19 13.82
CA LYS A 118 14.87 16.25 14.86
C LYS A 118 14.24 14.89 14.56
N SER A 119 15.07 13.84 14.51
CA SER A 119 14.60 12.47 14.80
C SER A 119 14.86 12.23 16.29
N LYS A 120 13.92 11.61 17.00
CA LYS A 120 13.92 11.58 18.47
C LYS A 120 15.15 10.88 19.05
N ASP A 121 15.90 10.13 18.24
CA ASP A 121 17.14 9.44 18.62
C ASP A 121 18.08 9.15 17.42
N GLY A 122 17.94 9.86 16.29
CA GLY A 122 18.57 9.42 15.03
C GLY A 122 18.02 8.09 14.50
N ARG A 123 16.97 7.56 15.13
CA ARG A 123 16.25 6.37 14.69
C ARG A 123 15.66 6.65 13.31
N PRO A 124 15.91 5.78 12.34
CA PRO A 124 15.45 5.98 10.98
C PRO A 124 13.95 5.76 10.88
N MET A 125 13.27 6.54 10.04
CA MET A 125 11.90 6.21 9.66
C MET A 125 11.91 5.03 8.70
N TYR A 126 10.88 4.19 8.75
CA TYR A 126 10.74 3.07 7.83
C TYR A 126 9.47 3.24 6.99
N ASN A 127 9.57 2.88 5.71
CA ASN A 127 8.44 2.49 4.89
C ASN A 127 8.23 0.99 5.04
N ILE A 128 7.08 0.49 4.61
CA ILE A 128 6.83 -0.94 4.49
C ILE A 128 6.90 -1.30 3.00
N ASP A 129 7.71 -2.29 2.63
CA ASP A 129 7.75 -2.77 1.24
C ASP A 129 6.58 -3.72 0.94
N GLN A 130 6.58 -4.25 -0.29
CA GLN A 130 5.55 -5.18 -0.77
C GLN A 130 5.52 -6.52 -0.03
N ASP A 131 6.58 -6.85 0.70
CA ASP A 131 6.75 -8.09 1.46
C ASP A 131 6.60 -7.84 2.97
N GLU A 132 6.02 -6.69 3.35
CA GLU A 132 5.79 -6.25 4.72
C GLU A 132 7.06 -5.96 5.53
N ASN A 133 8.24 -5.89 4.88
CA ASN A 133 9.49 -5.57 5.57
C ASN A 133 9.61 -4.07 5.81
N LYS A 134 10.25 -3.72 6.94
CA LYS A 134 10.62 -2.34 7.27
C LYS A 134 11.80 -1.89 6.38
N VAL A 135 11.54 -1.02 5.41
CA VAL A 135 12.55 -0.39 4.56
C VAL A 135 12.90 0.99 5.07
N LEU A 136 14.18 1.26 5.28
CA LEU A 136 14.67 2.56 5.71
C LEU A 136 14.21 3.69 4.75
N ILE A 137 13.47 4.67 5.25
CA ILE A 137 13.38 5.97 4.60
C ILE A 137 14.72 6.65 4.89
N ASN A 138 15.60 6.68 3.90
CA ASN A 138 16.95 7.17 4.09
C ASN A 138 16.92 8.64 4.58
N GLY A 139 17.22 8.82 5.87
CA GLY A 139 17.35 10.12 6.53
C GLY A 139 18.77 10.69 6.43
N GLN A 140 19.67 10.06 5.66
CA GLN A 140 21.04 10.54 5.45
C GLN A 140 21.15 11.74 4.51
N ASN A 141 20.06 12.16 3.87
CA ASN A 141 20.02 13.54 3.40
C ASN A 141 19.84 14.39 4.65
N ASN A 142 20.94 15.02 5.10
CA ASN A 142 20.97 16.05 6.13
C ASN A 142 19.58 16.67 6.26
N ALA A 143 18.91 16.49 7.41
CA ALA A 143 17.66 17.18 7.68
C ALA A 143 17.83 18.60 7.16
N ASP A 144 17.04 18.95 6.13
CA ASP A 144 17.26 20.15 5.32
C ASP A 144 17.56 21.28 6.31
N THR A 145 18.76 21.85 6.34
CA THR A 145 19.18 22.74 7.45
C THR A 145 18.24 23.95 7.57
N ALA A 146 17.49 24.22 6.51
CA ALA A 146 16.33 25.12 6.46
C ALA A 146 15.16 24.77 7.40
N MET A 147 15.01 23.51 7.85
CA MET A 147 14.01 23.07 8.83
C MET A 147 14.42 23.37 10.27
N SER A 148 15.71 23.57 10.56
CA SER A 148 16.22 23.90 11.90
C SER A 148 15.73 25.26 12.40
N SER A 149 15.35 26.17 11.49
CA SER A 149 14.82 27.50 11.80
C SER A 149 13.32 27.49 12.07
N VAL A 150 12.60 26.39 11.77
CA VAL A 150 11.17 26.28 12.05
C VAL A 150 10.99 25.98 13.53
N SER A 151 10.43 26.93 14.26
CA SER A 151 10.07 26.74 15.67
C SER A 151 9.08 25.59 15.84
N GLY A 152 9.28 24.78 16.87
CA GLY A 152 8.32 23.73 17.21
C GLY A 152 6.95 24.32 17.55
N PHE A 153 5.90 23.55 17.30
CA PHE A 153 4.52 23.96 17.56
C PHE A 153 3.67 22.78 18.02
N THR A 154 2.63 23.07 18.79
CA THR A 154 1.75 22.05 19.35
C THR A 154 0.61 21.73 18.41
N ILE A 155 0.26 20.45 18.28
CA ILE A 155 -0.93 19.98 17.58
C ILE A 155 -1.78 19.09 18.48
N ARG A 156 -3.09 19.11 18.28
CA ARG A 156 -4.00 18.13 18.87
C ARG A 156 -4.35 17.07 17.82
N TYR A 157 -4.18 15.80 18.16
CA TYR A 157 -4.39 14.69 17.22
C TYR A 157 -5.21 13.56 17.84
N LYS A 158 -5.78 12.74 16.96
CA LYS A 158 -6.41 11.46 17.28
C LYS A 158 -6.19 10.52 16.10
N LEU A 159 -5.59 9.37 16.37
CA LEU A 159 -5.23 8.34 15.39
C LEU A 159 -5.73 6.98 15.86
N ALA A 160 -6.51 6.32 15.00
CA ALA A 160 -6.81 4.90 15.13
C ALA A 160 -5.55 4.05 14.86
N PRO A 161 -5.57 2.73 15.12
CA PRO A 161 -4.44 1.86 14.81
C PRO A 161 -4.10 1.91 13.31
N MET A 162 -2.82 1.93 12.98
CA MET A 162 -2.29 2.07 11.62
C MET A 162 -2.78 3.30 10.83
N GLU A 163 -3.44 4.28 11.47
CA GLU A 163 -4.01 5.43 10.78
C GLU A 163 -2.93 6.44 10.39
N THR A 164 -3.10 7.07 9.23
CA THR A 164 -2.30 8.21 8.79
C THR A 164 -3.20 9.39 8.52
N LYS A 165 -2.83 10.58 9.01
CA LYS A 165 -3.49 11.85 8.71
C LYS A 165 -2.47 12.90 8.28
N VAL A 166 -2.97 13.91 7.58
CA VAL A 166 -2.20 15.11 7.26
C VAL A 166 -2.92 16.31 7.85
N LEU A 167 -2.25 17.10 8.68
CA LEU A 167 -2.72 18.42 9.07
C LEU A 167 -2.16 19.45 8.10
N ILE A 168 -3.03 20.17 7.40
CA ILE A 168 -2.67 21.26 6.50
C ILE A 168 -2.91 22.57 7.24
N ILE A 169 -1.83 23.27 7.59
CA ILE A 169 -1.87 24.56 8.28
C ILE A 169 -1.60 25.65 7.25
N PRO A 170 -2.55 26.57 7.01
CA PRO A 170 -2.37 27.70 6.10
C PRO A 170 -1.15 28.56 6.49
N PRO A 171 -0.60 29.32 5.53
CA PRO A 171 0.58 30.13 5.79
C PRO A 171 0.30 31.20 6.84
N HIS A 172 1.26 31.44 7.74
CA HIS A 172 1.17 32.44 8.81
C HIS A 172 -0.03 32.27 9.76
N THR A 173 -0.55 31.04 9.91
CA THR A 173 -1.65 30.75 10.83
C THR A 173 -1.27 29.74 11.89
N GLU A 174 -1.99 29.76 13.00
CA GLU A 174 -1.83 28.80 14.09
C GLU A 174 -2.32 27.39 13.73
N PRO A 175 -1.75 26.32 14.31
CA PRO A 175 -2.13 24.94 14.02
C PRO A 175 -3.62 24.61 14.19
N GLU A 176 -4.32 25.31 15.09
CA GLU A 176 -5.76 25.15 15.34
C GLU A 176 -6.63 25.57 14.15
N LYS A 177 -6.12 26.45 13.28
CA LYS A 177 -6.79 26.82 12.02
C LYS A 177 -6.51 25.82 10.89
N GLY A 178 -5.68 24.82 11.14
CA GLY A 178 -5.35 23.78 10.18
C GLY A 178 -6.51 22.83 9.93
N ARG A 179 -6.52 22.24 8.73
CA ARG A 179 -7.52 21.24 8.32
C ARG A 179 -6.88 19.86 8.30
N TRP A 180 -7.54 18.91 8.96
CA TRP A 180 -7.18 17.50 8.87
C TRP A 180 -7.66 16.88 7.57
N TRP A 181 -6.76 16.19 6.88
CA TRP A 181 -7.03 15.36 5.71
C TRP A 181 -6.73 13.91 6.04
N PHE A 182 -7.70 13.03 5.79
CA PHE A 182 -7.59 11.61 6.07
C PHE A 182 -8.63 10.84 5.28
N TYR A 183 -8.34 9.57 4.99
CA TYR A 183 -9.30 8.70 4.34
C TYR A 183 -10.42 8.35 5.33
N GLN A 184 -11.65 8.68 4.96
CA GLN A 184 -12.83 8.21 5.67
C GLN A 184 -13.31 6.93 4.99
N LYS A 185 -13.26 5.81 5.72
CA LYS A 185 -13.70 4.52 5.20
C LYS A 185 -15.12 4.65 4.68
N THR A 186 -15.31 4.47 3.37
CA THR A 186 -16.63 4.53 2.76
C THR A 186 -17.50 3.43 3.37
N VAL A 187 -18.66 3.81 3.92
CA VAL A 187 -19.70 2.85 4.27
C VAL A 187 -20.24 2.30 2.95
N VAL A 188 -19.72 1.15 2.53
CA VAL A 188 -20.27 0.43 1.37
C VAL A 188 -21.70 0.06 1.75
N LYS A 189 -22.68 0.73 1.14
CA LYS A 189 -24.08 0.30 1.28
C LYS A 189 -24.14 -1.14 0.80
N PRO A 190 -24.71 -2.08 1.57
CA PRO A 190 -24.84 -3.45 1.12
C PRO A 190 -25.59 -3.45 -0.21
N GLN A 191 -24.87 -3.77 -1.28
CA GLN A 191 -25.47 -3.92 -2.59
C GLN A 191 -26.27 -5.21 -2.53
N GLN A 192 -27.56 -5.17 -2.88
CA GLN A 192 -28.36 -6.39 -2.92
C GLN A 192 -27.64 -7.41 -3.81
N PRO A 193 -27.47 -8.66 -3.36
CA PRO A 193 -26.81 -9.67 -4.15
C PRO A 193 -27.53 -9.78 -5.49
N VAL A 194 -26.81 -9.52 -6.57
CA VAL A 194 -27.34 -9.74 -7.91
C VAL A 194 -27.47 -11.25 -8.05
N SER A 195 -28.71 -11.74 -8.09
CA SER A 195 -28.98 -13.16 -8.28
C SER A 195 -28.88 -13.47 -9.77
N PHE A 196 -27.90 -14.27 -10.14
CA PHE A 196 -27.79 -14.81 -11.49
C PHE A 196 -28.32 -16.24 -11.48
N ARG A 197 -29.32 -16.54 -12.31
CA ARG A 197 -29.74 -17.92 -12.55
C ARG A 197 -28.95 -18.46 -13.74
N PHE A 198 -28.02 -19.37 -13.48
CA PHE A 198 -27.36 -20.10 -14.56
C PHE A 198 -28.42 -20.91 -15.33
N LYS A 199 -28.65 -20.57 -16.61
CA LYS A 199 -29.62 -21.28 -17.47
C LYS A 199 -29.18 -22.70 -17.78
N ALA A 200 -27.88 -22.90 -17.93
CA ALA A 200 -27.25 -24.19 -18.15
C ALA A 200 -25.81 -24.13 -17.62
N VAL A 201 -25.34 -25.21 -17.05
CA VAL A 201 -23.93 -25.42 -16.70
C VAL A 201 -23.44 -26.56 -17.56
N LYS A 202 -22.39 -26.32 -18.35
CA LYS A 202 -21.74 -27.40 -19.12
C LYS A 202 -20.84 -28.15 -18.17
N LYS A 203 -21.27 -29.33 -17.72
CA LYS A 203 -20.41 -30.28 -17.01
C LYS A 203 -19.69 -31.12 -18.06
N TYR A 204 -18.37 -31.23 -17.93
CA TYR A 204 -17.55 -32.11 -18.76
C TYR A 204 -16.72 -32.98 -17.82
N ASP A 205 -17.11 -34.25 -17.69
CA ASP A 205 -16.35 -35.23 -16.90
C ASP A 205 -15.16 -35.66 -17.75
N GLU A 206 -14.02 -35.04 -17.49
CA GLU A 206 -12.76 -35.27 -18.18
C GLU A 206 -12.17 -36.63 -17.79
N THR A 207 -12.27 -37.65 -18.65
CA THR A 207 -11.63 -38.95 -18.42
C THR A 207 -10.12 -38.85 -18.67
N ALA A 208 -9.30 -39.53 -17.86
CA ALA A 208 -7.83 -39.56 -17.97
C ALA A 208 -7.31 -40.34 -19.21
N ASP A 209 -8.17 -40.57 -20.19
CA ASP A 209 -7.86 -41.31 -21.41
C ASP A 209 -7.11 -40.38 -22.37
N GLY A 210 -5.90 -40.79 -22.76
CA GLY A 210 -5.05 -39.97 -23.63
C GLY A 210 -3.68 -40.60 -23.84
N ILE A 211 -2.94 -40.03 -24.79
CA ILE A 211 -1.54 -40.40 -25.04
C ILE A 211 -0.69 -39.72 -23.96
N TRP A 212 -0.15 -40.51 -23.04
CA TRP A 212 0.70 -40.02 -21.96
C TRP A 212 2.14 -39.90 -22.42
N HIS A 213 2.73 -38.71 -22.29
CA HIS A 213 4.14 -38.47 -22.53
C HIS A 213 4.91 -38.50 -21.21
N PRO A 214 6.02 -39.25 -21.09
CA PRO A 214 6.83 -39.25 -19.90
C PRO A 214 7.50 -37.88 -19.71
N LEU A 215 7.48 -37.35 -18.49
CA LEU A 215 8.22 -36.16 -18.08
C LEU A 215 9.56 -36.61 -17.48
N PRO A 216 10.71 -36.42 -18.17
CA PRO A 216 12.00 -36.83 -17.65
C PRO A 216 12.41 -36.00 -16.42
N ASP A 217 13.15 -36.62 -15.51
CA ASP A 217 13.71 -35.93 -14.35
C ASP A 217 14.54 -34.71 -14.78
N GLY A 218 14.30 -33.59 -14.11
CA GLY A 218 15.00 -32.33 -14.36
C GLY A 218 14.58 -31.58 -15.62
N LYS A 219 13.64 -32.09 -16.44
CA LYS A 219 13.08 -31.35 -17.58
C LYS A 219 11.72 -30.75 -17.28
N SER A 220 11.51 -29.52 -17.72
CA SER A 220 10.23 -28.81 -17.65
C SER A 220 9.39 -29.02 -18.91
N LEU A 221 8.07 -28.79 -18.79
CA LEU A 221 7.14 -28.87 -19.91
C LEU A 221 7.49 -27.94 -21.10
N PRO A 222 7.91 -26.67 -20.89
CA PRO A 222 8.36 -25.82 -21.99
C PRO A 222 9.59 -26.36 -22.72
N GLU A 223 10.54 -26.98 -22.00
CA GLU A 223 11.71 -27.64 -22.59
C GLU A 223 11.33 -28.89 -23.41
N MET A 224 10.12 -29.42 -23.19
CA MET A 224 9.49 -30.46 -24.03
C MET A 224 8.59 -29.88 -25.13
N GLY A 225 8.59 -28.57 -25.34
CA GLY A 225 7.73 -27.89 -26.32
C GLY A 225 6.25 -27.75 -25.87
N ILE A 226 5.94 -28.09 -24.62
CA ILE A 226 4.60 -28.02 -24.05
C ILE A 226 4.47 -26.69 -23.29
N ASN A 227 3.98 -25.66 -23.99
CA ASN A 227 3.90 -24.29 -23.48
C ASN A 227 2.49 -23.89 -22.98
N ASP A 228 1.49 -24.77 -23.13
CA ASP A 228 0.12 -24.50 -22.69
C ASP A 228 -0.14 -25.03 -21.28
N ALA A 229 0.00 -24.15 -20.28
CA ALA A 229 -0.20 -24.50 -18.87
C ALA A 229 -1.68 -24.57 -18.43
N ARG A 230 -2.65 -24.35 -19.34
CA ARG A 230 -4.06 -24.27 -18.94
C ARG A 230 -4.63 -25.59 -18.45
N TYR A 231 -4.19 -26.72 -19.02
CA TYR A 231 -4.77 -28.04 -18.78
C TYR A 231 -3.73 -29.16 -18.94
N VAL A 232 -2.63 -29.11 -18.16
CA VAL A 232 -1.68 -30.22 -18.15
C VAL A 232 -2.07 -31.21 -17.07
N ARG A 233 -2.54 -32.39 -17.49
CA ARG A 233 -2.78 -33.49 -16.57
C ARG A 233 -1.47 -34.23 -16.31
N TYR A 234 -1.23 -34.56 -15.05
CA TYR A 234 -0.10 -35.37 -14.63
C TYR A 234 -0.63 -36.66 -14.01
N ARG A 235 0.06 -37.76 -14.29
CA ARG A 235 -0.15 -39.03 -13.62
C ARG A 235 1.18 -39.45 -13.03
N SER A 236 1.21 -39.70 -11.73
CA SER A 236 2.37 -40.26 -11.03
C SER A 236 1.97 -41.56 -10.37
N ALA A 237 2.89 -42.53 -10.36
CA ALA A 237 2.79 -43.74 -9.57
C ALA A 237 3.88 -43.67 -8.51
N PHE A 238 3.50 -43.83 -7.24
CA PHE A 238 4.43 -43.87 -6.12
C PHE A 238 4.31 -45.21 -5.43
N TYR A 239 5.44 -45.76 -5.01
CA TYR A 239 5.49 -46.89 -4.11
C TYR A 239 5.54 -46.33 -2.69
N ILE A 240 4.54 -46.64 -1.87
CA ILE A 240 4.60 -46.38 -0.43
C ILE A 240 5.22 -47.63 0.18
N ASP A 241 6.46 -47.54 0.65
CA ASP A 241 7.00 -48.56 1.53
C ASP A 241 6.39 -48.36 2.93
N ALA A 242 5.82 -49.43 3.49
CA ALA A 242 5.36 -49.45 4.87
C ALA A 242 6.59 -49.62 5.79
N SER A 243 7.41 -48.58 5.89
CA SER A 243 8.61 -48.56 6.74
C SER A 243 8.92 -47.12 7.15
N ASP A 244 8.12 -46.59 8.08
CA ASP A 244 8.52 -45.72 9.19
C ASP A 244 7.36 -45.59 10.20
#